data_AF-A0A5N7ZT75-F1
#
_entry.id   AF-A0A5N7ZT75-F1
#
_cell.length_a   1.000
_cell.length_b   1.000
_cell.length_c   1.000
_cell.angle_alpha   90.00
_cell.angle_beta   90.00
_cell.angle_gamma   90.00
#
_symmetry.space_group_name_H-M   'P 1'
#
loop_
_entity.id
_entity.type
_entity.pdbx_description
1 polymer ?
#
loop_
_entity_poly.entity_id
_entity_poly.type
_entity_poly.pdbx_seq_one_letter_code
_entity_poly.pdbx_strand_id
1 'polypeptide(L)'
;MPNASHAYQDIREAVRDLCAQFPSEYFRKVDEERGYPEAFVRALTEAGWLAALIPQEYGGSGLGLTEASVIMEEINRSGGNSGACHGQMYNMGTLLRHGSEAQKREYLPRIAA
;
A
#
# COMPACT_ATOMS: atom_id res chain seq x y z
N MET A 1 -11.07 -0.78 28.48
CA MET A 1 -10.22 -0.66 27.28
C MET A 1 -11.05 -1.12 26.10
N PRO A 2 -11.11 -0.38 24.97
CA PRO A 2 -11.79 -0.89 23.79
C PRO A 2 -11.09 -2.19 23.35
N ASN A 3 -11.89 -3.17 22.94
CA ASN A 3 -11.42 -4.51 22.59
C ASN A 3 -10.43 -4.44 21.41
N ALA A 4 -9.14 -4.72 21.66
CA ALA A 4 -8.08 -4.69 20.65
C ALA A 4 -8.34 -5.62 19.46
N SER A 5 -9.23 -6.61 19.62
CA SER A 5 -9.62 -7.59 18.59
C SER A 5 -10.30 -7.00 17.35
N HIS A 6 -10.76 -5.75 17.38
CA HIS A 6 -11.49 -5.11 16.27
C HIS A 6 -10.72 -3.95 15.62
N ALA A 7 -9.50 -3.65 16.09
CA ALA A 7 -8.73 -2.54 15.54
C ALA A 7 -8.39 -2.80 14.06
N TYR A 8 -8.67 -1.80 13.22
CA TYR A 8 -8.34 -1.79 11.79
C TYR A 8 -9.03 -2.87 10.95
N GLN A 9 -10.13 -3.47 11.42
CA GLN A 9 -10.80 -4.52 10.64
C GLN A 9 -11.27 -4.06 9.27
N ASP A 10 -11.79 -2.83 9.16
CA ASP A 10 -12.20 -2.28 7.86
C ASP A 10 -11.04 -2.25 6.85
N ILE A 11 -9.82 -1.91 7.30
CA ILE A 11 -8.62 -1.93 6.46
C ILE A 11 -8.27 -3.37 6.07
N ARG A 12 -8.31 -4.31 7.02
CA ARG A 12 -7.99 -5.72 6.77
C ARG A 12 -8.97 -6.35 5.80
N GLU A 13 -10.26 -6.13 5.98
CA GLU A 13 -11.31 -6.65 5.11
C GLU A 13 -11.17 -6.09 3.70
N ALA A 14 -11.03 -4.77 3.55
CA ALA A 14 -10.89 -4.16 2.24
C ALA A 14 -9.61 -4.59 1.50
N VAL A 15 -8.47 -4.70 2.21
CA VAL A 15 -7.22 -5.21 1.61
C VAL A 15 -7.36 -6.69 1.24
N ARG A 16 -7.98 -7.51 2.10
CA ARG A 16 -8.22 -8.94 1.84
C ARG A 16 -9.11 -9.14 0.61
N ASP A 17 -10.18 -8.38 0.49
CA ASP A 17 -11.10 -8.46 -0.65
C ASP A 17 -10.41 -8.10 -1.96
N LEU A 18 -9.50 -7.11 -1.94
CA LEU A 18 -8.66 -6.79 -3.10
C LEU A 18 -7.68 -7.92 -3.40
N CYS A 19 -6.96 -8.43 -2.38
CA CYS A 19 -6.01 -9.52 -2.55
C CYS A 19 -6.68 -10.81 -3.07
N ALA A 20 -7.94 -11.06 -2.72
CA ALA A 20 -8.70 -12.23 -3.19
C ALA A 20 -8.88 -12.28 -4.72
N GLN A 21 -8.70 -11.15 -5.41
CA GLN A 21 -8.71 -11.07 -6.88
C GLN A 21 -7.44 -11.65 -7.52
N PHE A 22 -6.40 -11.90 -6.71
CA PHE A 22 -5.09 -12.38 -7.15
C PHE A 22 -4.80 -13.74 -6.50
N PRO A 23 -5.22 -14.85 -7.12
CA PRO A 23 -5.05 -16.19 -6.55
C PRO A 23 -3.57 -16.61 -6.55
N SER A 24 -3.24 -17.66 -5.80
CA SER A 24 -1.86 -18.16 -5.69
C SER A 24 -1.23 -18.53 -7.04
N GLU A 25 -2.01 -18.94 -8.03
CA GLU A 25 -1.57 -19.19 -9.41
C GLU A 25 -0.96 -17.94 -10.07
N TYR A 26 -1.53 -16.75 -9.80
CA TYR A 26 -1.00 -15.49 -10.32
C TYR A 26 0.42 -15.26 -9.80
N PHE A 27 0.59 -15.31 -8.47
CA PHE A 27 1.90 -15.07 -7.85
C PHE A 27 2.93 -16.11 -8.24
N ARG A 28 2.53 -17.38 -8.37
CA ARG A 28 3.41 -18.46 -8.82
C ARG A 28 3.91 -18.23 -10.24
N LYS A 29 3.03 -17.82 -11.16
CA LYS A 29 3.43 -17.49 -12.53
C LYS A 29 4.41 -16.32 -12.57
N VAL A 30 4.15 -15.26 -11.81
CA VAL A 30 5.07 -14.10 -11.71
C VAL A 30 6.43 -14.55 -11.20
N ASP A 31 6.49 -15.42 -10.18
CA ASP A 31 7.74 -15.96 -9.64
C ASP A 31 8.49 -16.85 -10.64
N GLU A 32 7.80 -17.77 -11.31
CA GLU A 32 8.35 -18.64 -12.37
C GLU A 32 9.00 -17.83 -13.50
N GLU A 33 8.38 -16.71 -13.86
CA GLU A 33 8.88 -15.77 -14.87
C GLU A 33 9.94 -14.78 -14.32
N ARG A 34 10.22 -14.81 -13.01
CA ARG A 34 11.05 -13.81 -12.29
C ARG A 34 10.59 -12.38 -12.55
N GLY A 35 9.27 -12.20 -12.68
CA GLY A 35 8.63 -10.94 -13.04
C GLY A 35 8.29 -10.06 -11.83
N TYR A 36 7.74 -8.87 -12.14
CA TYR A 36 7.14 -7.97 -11.18
C TYR A 36 5.61 -8.11 -11.23
N PRO A 37 4.90 -8.17 -10.08
CA PRO A 37 3.44 -8.35 -10.05
C PRO A 37 2.70 -7.03 -10.38
N GLU A 38 2.90 -6.53 -11.61
CA GLU A 38 2.40 -5.23 -12.09
C GLU A 38 0.90 -5.03 -11.86
N ALA A 39 0.09 -6.06 -12.19
CA ALA A 39 -1.36 -5.99 -12.06
C ALA A 39 -1.81 -5.88 -10.59
N PHE A 40 -1.15 -6.61 -9.69
CA PHE A 40 -1.42 -6.55 -8.25
C PHE A 40 -1.06 -5.19 -7.65
N VAL A 41 0.13 -4.68 -8.00
CA VAL A 41 0.60 -3.38 -7.53
C VAL A 41 -0.30 -2.27 -8.04
N ARG A 42 -0.66 -2.29 -9.33
CA ARG A 42 -1.59 -1.32 -9.91
C ARG A 42 -2.94 -1.32 -9.19
N ALA A 43 -3.51 -2.49 -8.91
CA ALA A 43 -4.78 -2.58 -8.18
C ALA A 43 -4.67 -1.96 -6.77
N LEU A 44 -3.59 -2.21 -6.04
CA LEU A 44 -3.35 -1.60 -4.72
C LEU A 44 -3.12 -0.08 -4.80
N THR A 45 -2.47 0.41 -5.86
CA THR A 45 -2.30 1.85 -6.11
C THR A 45 -3.63 2.53 -6.41
N GLU A 46 -4.42 1.98 -7.33
CA GLU A 46 -5.74 2.52 -7.71
C GLU A 46 -6.72 2.52 -6.54
N ALA A 47 -6.60 1.55 -5.63
CA ALA A 47 -7.37 1.50 -4.38
C ALA A 47 -6.83 2.47 -3.28
N GLY A 48 -5.73 3.18 -3.53
CA GLY A 48 -5.13 4.16 -2.62
C GLY A 48 -4.25 3.57 -1.50
N TRP A 49 -4.10 2.25 -1.43
CA TRP A 49 -3.35 1.60 -0.34
C TRP A 49 -1.87 1.92 -0.37
N LEU A 50 -1.26 2.08 -1.55
CA LEU A 50 0.17 2.42 -1.67
C LEU A 50 0.46 3.91 -1.45
N ALA A 51 -0.59 4.73 -1.41
CA ALA A 51 -0.55 6.16 -1.09
C ALA A 51 -1.01 6.45 0.35
N ALA A 52 -1.19 5.42 1.19
CA ALA A 52 -1.83 5.54 2.50
C ALA A 52 -1.16 6.60 3.41
N LEU A 53 0.17 6.66 3.40
CA LEU A 53 0.97 7.59 4.22
C LEU A 53 1.05 9.01 3.67
N ILE A 54 0.60 9.26 2.44
CA ILE A 54 0.64 10.58 1.83
C ILE A 54 -0.50 11.42 2.43
N PRO A 55 -0.25 12.65 2.91
CA PRO A 55 -1.30 13.53 3.41
C PRO A 55 -2.38 13.81 2.36
N GLN A 56 -3.62 14.04 2.84
CA GLN A 56 -4.77 14.30 1.98
C GLN A 56 -4.59 15.54 1.09
N GLU A 57 -3.87 16.57 1.56
CA GLU A 57 -3.56 17.77 0.76
C GLU A 57 -2.73 17.49 -0.50
N TYR A 58 -2.07 16.33 -0.55
CA TYR A 58 -1.32 15.85 -1.70
C TYR A 58 -1.99 14.64 -2.39
N GLY A 59 -3.27 14.36 -2.09
CA GLY A 59 -4.07 13.32 -2.76
C GLY A 59 -3.99 11.92 -2.15
N GLY A 60 -3.28 11.73 -1.01
CA GLY A 60 -3.24 10.45 -0.32
C GLY A 60 -4.34 10.25 0.73
N SER A 61 -4.24 9.16 1.49
CA SER A 61 -5.23 8.86 2.54
C SER A 61 -4.95 9.53 3.89
N GLY A 62 -3.70 9.96 4.13
CA GLY A 62 -3.27 10.57 5.40
C GLY A 62 -3.26 9.61 6.60
N LEU A 63 -3.16 8.30 6.35
CA LEU A 63 -3.08 7.26 7.38
C LEU A 63 -1.70 7.24 8.05
N GLY A 64 -1.64 6.64 9.25
CA GLY A 64 -0.42 6.49 10.01
C GLY A 64 0.38 5.24 9.68
N LEU A 65 1.54 5.12 10.33
CA LEU A 65 2.43 3.96 10.21
C LEU A 65 1.76 2.66 10.68
N THR A 66 0.85 2.74 11.65
CA THR A 66 0.16 1.55 12.16
C THR A 66 -0.78 0.98 11.10
N GLU A 67 -1.59 1.81 10.45
CA GLU A 67 -2.48 1.42 9.36
C GLU A 67 -1.68 0.89 8.17
N ALA A 68 -0.57 1.57 7.81
CA ALA A 68 0.35 1.09 6.78
C ALA A 68 0.91 -0.31 7.09
N SER A 69 1.24 -0.57 8.36
CA SER A 69 1.72 -1.89 8.80
C SER A 69 0.62 -2.95 8.69
N VAL A 70 -0.62 -2.60 9.02
CA VAL A 70 -1.78 -3.50 8.88
C VAL A 70 -2.03 -3.85 7.41
N ILE A 71 -1.94 -2.89 6.49
CA ILE A 71 -2.06 -3.12 5.04
C ILE A 71 -1.01 -4.14 4.58
N MET A 72 0.25 -3.93 4.95
CA MET A 72 1.36 -4.82 4.58
C MET A 72 1.21 -6.22 5.19
N GLU A 73 0.76 -6.30 6.43
CA GLU A 73 0.49 -7.58 7.10
C GLU A 73 -0.58 -8.37 6.34
N GLU A 74 -1.69 -7.72 5.96
CA GLU A 74 -2.80 -8.39 5.29
C GLU A 74 -2.44 -8.82 3.86
N ILE A 75 -1.63 -8.03 3.14
CA ILE A 75 -1.09 -8.44 1.83
C ILE A 75 -0.31 -9.76 1.95
N ASN A 76 0.60 -9.86 2.92
CA ASN A 76 1.38 -11.08 3.14
C ASN A 76 0.50 -12.23 3.61
N ARG A 77 -0.47 -11.97 4.49
CA ARG A 77 -1.43 -12.97 4.98
C ARG A 77 -2.28 -13.55 3.85
N SER A 78 -2.58 -12.75 2.84
CA SER A 78 -3.37 -13.16 1.67
C SER A 78 -2.54 -13.88 0.60
N GLY A 79 -1.24 -14.13 0.84
CA GLY A 79 -0.36 -14.84 -0.07
C GLY A 79 0.33 -13.96 -1.12
N GLY A 80 0.13 -12.64 -1.07
CA GLY A 80 0.89 -11.67 -1.86
C GLY A 80 2.27 -11.37 -1.24
N ASN A 81 3.18 -10.82 -2.03
CA ASN A 81 4.48 -10.35 -1.54
C ASN A 81 4.44 -8.83 -1.32
N SER A 82 4.37 -8.40 -0.07
CA SER A 82 4.29 -6.97 0.26
C SER A 82 5.57 -6.20 -0.09
N GLY A 83 6.70 -6.88 -0.32
CA GLY A 83 7.96 -6.26 -0.73
C GLY A 83 7.86 -5.48 -2.04
N ALA A 84 7.04 -5.97 -2.98
CA ALA A 84 6.75 -5.27 -4.24
C ALA A 84 6.03 -3.93 -4.06
N CYS A 85 5.31 -3.78 -2.94
CA CYS A 85 4.49 -2.63 -2.58
C CYS A 85 5.20 -1.69 -1.58
N HIS A 86 6.04 -2.26 -0.72
CA HIS A 86 6.72 -1.59 0.39
C HIS A 86 7.65 -0.46 -0.07
N GLY A 87 8.33 -0.65 -1.21
CA GLY A 87 9.25 0.36 -1.75
C GLY A 87 8.55 1.70 -2.04
N GLN A 88 7.32 1.66 -2.55
CA GLN A 88 6.53 2.86 -2.81
C GLN A 88 6.15 3.56 -1.51
N MET A 89 5.63 2.84 -0.52
CA MET A 89 5.19 3.45 0.75
C MET A 89 6.34 4.07 1.56
N TYR A 90 7.53 3.47 1.56
CA TYR A 90 8.66 3.97 2.35
C TYR A 90 9.35 5.18 1.72
N ASN A 91 9.51 5.19 0.39
CA ASN A 91 10.19 6.30 -0.30
C ASN A 91 9.48 7.65 -0.11
N MET A 92 8.16 7.63 0.09
CA MET A 92 7.36 8.83 0.39
C MET A 92 7.71 9.44 1.73
N GLY A 93 8.05 8.63 2.74
CA GLY A 93 8.44 9.13 4.06
C GLY A 93 9.65 10.06 3.99
N THR A 94 10.62 9.75 3.12
CA THR A 94 11.80 10.59 2.89
C THR A 94 11.40 11.96 2.33
N LEU A 95 10.56 11.98 1.29
CA LEU A 95 10.11 13.22 0.66
C LEU A 95 9.21 14.05 1.60
N LEU A 96 8.33 13.40 2.35
CA LEU A 96 7.46 14.06 3.33
C LEU A 96 8.27 14.73 4.43
N ARG A 97 9.30 14.06 4.93
CA ARG A 97 10.10 14.52 6.07
C ARG A 97 11.19 15.53 5.68
N HIS A 98 11.78 15.38 4.50
CA HIS A 98 12.99 16.12 4.13
C HIS A 98 12.86 16.93 2.84
N GLY A 99 11.78 16.74 2.07
CA GLY A 99 11.52 17.50 0.86
C GLY A 99 11.16 18.95 1.15
N SER A 100 11.52 19.84 0.22
CA SER A 100 10.98 21.20 0.19
C SER A 100 9.49 21.19 -0.17
N GLU A 101 8.78 22.27 0.14
CA GLU A 101 7.37 22.41 -0.26
C GLU A 101 7.17 22.31 -1.78
N ALA A 102 8.14 22.80 -2.57
CA ALA A 102 8.11 22.66 -4.02
C ALA A 102 8.19 21.20 -4.45
N GLN A 103 9.12 20.41 -3.88
CA GLN A 103 9.25 18.99 -4.18
C GLN A 103 8.02 18.20 -3.75
N LYS A 104 7.47 18.48 -2.56
CA LYS A 104 6.24 17.82 -2.09
C LYS A 104 5.07 18.07 -3.03
N ARG A 105 4.84 19.32 -3.42
CA ARG A 105 3.75 19.70 -4.35
C ARG A 105 3.92 19.11 -5.75
N GLU A 106 5.16 18.92 -6.20
CA GLU A 106 5.43 18.32 -7.50
C GLU A 106 5.25 16.80 -7.51
N TYR A 107 5.83 16.09 -6.54
CA TYR A 107 5.97 14.64 -6.61
C TYR A 107 4.87 13.88 -5.86
N LEU A 108 4.41 14.35 -4.70
CA LEU A 108 3.44 13.59 -3.89
C LEU A 108 2.11 13.36 -4.62
N PRO A 109 1.51 14.36 -5.31
CA PRO A 109 0.27 14.13 -6.06
C PRO A 109 0.42 13.13 -7.20
N ARG A 110 1.61 13.06 -7.82
CA ARG A 110 1.89 12.14 -8.93
C ARG A 110 2.07 10.70 -8.47
N ILE A 111 2.46 10.49 -7.23
CA ILE A 111 2.66 9.17 -6.64
C ILE A 111 1.39 8.69 -5.92
N ALA A 112 0.53 9.63 -5.49
CA ALA A 112 -0.80 9.32 -4.99
C ALA A 112 -1.80 8.91 -6.08
N ALA A 113 -1.53 9.30 -7.32
CA ALA A 113 -2.37 9.05 -8.51
C ALA A 113 -2.10 7.70 -9.18
#